data_AF-A0A644XQN7-F1
#
_entry.id   AF-A0A644XQN7-F1
#
_cell.length_a   1.000
_cell.length_b   1.000
_cell.length_c   1.000
_cell.angle_alpha   90.00
_cell.angle_beta   90.00
_cell.angle_gamma   90.00
#
_symmetry.space_group_name_H-M   'P 1'
#
loop_
_entity.id
_entity.type
_entity.pdbx_description
1 polymer ?
#
loop_
_entity_poly.entity_id
_entity_poly.type
_entity_poly.pdbx_seq_one_letter_code
_entity_poly.pdbx_strand_id
1 'polypeptide(L)'
;MDRPVYQNVLHLTDYGAPYEGNFVSSLRALEAKLNAEGRAMAYVFPPRAAKQLWAYEMVRNKPNVTILKPGGFFSYTRQVRKLLKETKSGVLHVHFIHYRDKIASLLAARTCGHRVKLVVHLHNHLILPKAFLRALPQKFYLAQADRFVCCSASVAEHLVADGVPAKKVVVAENAIAFARLDESVPLTHAELGLPEGAKTALIFGFDFYRKGVDLAVEAVRQLREERGRNIALAVVLSSRRAEAERNILCLIGLEQMPEWIRLLPPRSDVGSYYRFADVFLSPSREEGFCYALVEAVYSKIPVVASAIDAQKDLHLPEQAFCVPGDASSLADAISLQLDLSSEQGSEQALNEAKQRVVEAYSLSAWADTVIATYHELT
;
A
#
# COMPACT_ATOMS: atom_id res chain seq x y z
N MET A 1 12.26 41.59 -8.95
CA MET A 1 10.81 41.38 -9.15
C MET A 1 10.42 40.15 -8.36
N ASP A 2 9.56 40.31 -7.35
CA ASP A 2 9.06 39.18 -6.57
C ASP A 2 8.24 38.26 -7.47
N ARG A 3 8.60 36.98 -7.50
CA ARG A 3 7.86 35.97 -8.26
C ARG A 3 6.52 35.74 -7.57
N PRO A 4 5.41 35.61 -8.31
CA PRO A 4 4.12 35.30 -7.71
C PRO A 4 4.21 33.98 -6.93
N VAL A 5 3.52 33.96 -5.78
CA VAL A 5 3.40 32.79 -4.90
C VAL A 5 1.98 32.27 -5.02
N TYR A 6 1.83 31.00 -5.37
CA TYR A 6 0.54 30.36 -5.47
C TYR A 6 0.42 29.24 -4.43
N GLN A 7 -0.82 28.87 -4.11
CA GLN A 7 -1.13 27.87 -3.09
C GLN A 7 -1.64 26.55 -3.67
N ASN A 8 -1.96 26.52 -4.98
CA ASN A 8 -2.44 25.31 -5.66
C ASN A 8 -1.34 24.24 -5.75
N VAL A 9 -1.77 22.98 -5.85
CA VAL A 9 -0.89 21.82 -5.81
C VAL A 9 -1.02 21.03 -7.11
N LEU A 10 0.10 20.75 -7.78
CA LEU A 10 0.16 19.82 -8.91
C LEU A 10 0.77 18.50 -8.45
N HIS A 11 -0.03 17.43 -8.50
CA HIS A 11 0.41 16.07 -8.26
C HIS A 11 0.89 15.44 -9.57
N LEU A 12 2.20 15.22 -9.68
CA LEU A 12 2.83 14.55 -10.81
C LEU A 12 3.11 13.09 -10.45
N THR A 13 2.32 12.20 -11.03
CA THR A 13 2.33 10.78 -10.67
C THR A 13 2.76 9.94 -11.86
N ASP A 14 3.61 8.94 -11.64
CA ASP A 14 3.81 7.85 -12.60
C ASP A 14 2.96 6.62 -12.19
N TYR A 15 1.65 6.84 -12.04
CA TYR A 15 0.68 5.82 -11.64
C TYR A 15 -0.21 5.43 -12.83
N GLY A 16 -0.25 4.13 -13.15
CA GLY A 16 -1.01 3.58 -14.27
C GLY A 16 -1.41 2.13 -14.04
N ALA A 17 -1.76 1.80 -12.80
CA ALA A 17 -2.15 0.45 -12.40
C ALA A 17 -3.49 0.04 -13.05
N PRO A 18 -3.78 -1.27 -13.17
CA PRO A 18 -5.05 -1.77 -13.72
C PRO A 18 -6.29 -1.32 -12.95
N TYR A 19 -6.13 -0.98 -11.68
CA TYR A 19 -7.21 -0.57 -10.77
C TYR A 19 -6.87 0.79 -10.15
N GLU A 20 -7.91 1.52 -9.72
CA GLU A 20 -7.77 2.85 -9.10
C GLU A 20 -6.95 2.79 -7.78
N GLY A 21 -7.24 1.80 -6.94
CA GLY A 21 -6.52 1.51 -5.71
C GLY A 21 -6.60 2.59 -4.61
N ASN A 22 -5.96 2.30 -3.47
CA ASN A 22 -5.89 3.21 -2.31
C ASN A 22 -5.20 4.54 -2.65
N PHE A 23 -4.27 4.56 -3.61
CA PHE A 23 -3.50 5.75 -3.96
C PHE A 23 -4.39 6.90 -4.47
N VAL A 24 -5.25 6.63 -5.46
CA VAL A 24 -6.15 7.66 -5.99
C VAL A 24 -7.21 8.06 -4.95
N SER A 25 -7.70 7.12 -4.16
CA SER A 25 -8.60 7.40 -3.04
C SER A 25 -7.97 8.38 -2.03
N SER A 26 -6.69 8.19 -1.72
CA SER A 26 -5.91 9.08 -0.84
C SER A 26 -5.82 10.49 -1.45
N LEU A 27 -5.51 10.59 -2.74
CA LEU A 27 -5.48 11.89 -3.43
C LEU A 27 -6.84 12.59 -3.46
N ARG A 28 -7.96 11.86 -3.55
CA ARG A 28 -9.31 12.46 -3.49
C ARG A 28 -9.61 13.02 -2.10
N ALA A 29 -9.22 12.33 -1.03
CA ALA A 29 -9.37 12.84 0.33
C ALA A 29 -8.53 14.12 0.55
N LEU A 30 -7.30 14.15 0.03
CA LEU A 30 -6.46 15.34 0.07
C LEU A 30 -7.02 16.51 -0.76
N GLU A 31 -7.54 16.23 -1.96
CA GLU A 31 -8.20 17.25 -2.78
C GLU A 31 -9.41 17.87 -2.05
N ALA A 32 -10.22 17.05 -1.38
CA ALA A 32 -11.37 17.56 -0.61
C ALA A 32 -10.95 18.55 0.48
N LYS A 33 -9.86 18.25 1.22
CA LYS A 33 -9.31 19.15 2.24
C LYS A 33 -8.72 20.43 1.63
N LEU A 34 -7.96 20.32 0.53
CA LEU A 34 -7.42 21.48 -0.18
C LEU A 34 -8.54 22.40 -0.71
N ASN A 35 -9.60 21.83 -1.26
CA ASN A 35 -10.75 22.59 -1.75
C ASN A 35 -11.46 23.33 -0.60
N ALA A 36 -11.55 22.74 0.59
CA ALA A 36 -12.09 23.40 1.79
C ALA A 36 -11.25 24.60 2.23
N GLU A 37 -9.94 24.62 1.94
CA GLU A 37 -9.04 25.76 2.13
C GLU A 37 -9.03 26.75 0.95
N GLY A 38 -9.88 26.54 -0.07
CA GLY A 38 -9.90 27.35 -1.28
C GLY A 38 -8.68 27.14 -2.21
N ARG A 39 -7.96 26.02 -2.07
CA ARG A 39 -6.79 25.66 -2.87
C ARG A 39 -7.17 24.60 -3.89
N ALA A 40 -6.78 24.79 -5.15
CA ALA A 40 -7.03 23.80 -6.18
C ALA A 40 -5.92 22.74 -6.23
N MET A 41 -6.31 21.50 -6.50
CA MET A 41 -5.38 20.41 -6.82
C MET A 41 -5.44 20.09 -8.32
N ALA A 42 -4.34 19.65 -8.92
CA ALA A 42 -4.31 19.13 -10.28
C ALA A 42 -3.62 17.77 -10.33
N TYR A 43 -4.17 16.84 -11.11
CA TYR A 43 -3.65 15.49 -11.27
C TYR A 43 -2.95 15.36 -12.60
N VAL A 44 -1.73 14.81 -12.59
CA VAL A 44 -0.99 14.49 -13.80
C VAL A 44 -0.60 13.03 -13.78
N PHE A 45 -1.09 12.29 -14.77
CA PHE A 45 -0.87 10.85 -14.94
C PHE A 45 0.00 10.55 -16.18
N PRO A 46 0.71 9.41 -16.21
CA PRO A 46 1.56 9.03 -17.33
C PRO A 46 0.71 8.55 -18.53
N PRO A 47 1.26 8.52 -19.75
CA PRO A 47 0.51 8.09 -20.95
C PRO A 47 -0.13 6.70 -20.82
N ARG A 48 0.51 5.78 -20.07
CA ARG A 48 0.00 4.42 -19.83
C ARG A 48 -1.31 4.38 -19.04
N ALA A 49 -1.61 5.41 -18.26
CA ALA A 49 -2.88 5.52 -17.55
C ALA A 49 -4.07 5.71 -18.50
N ALA A 50 -3.85 6.23 -19.73
CA ALA A 50 -4.92 6.43 -20.71
C ALA A 50 -5.69 5.15 -21.10
N LYS A 51 -5.10 3.98 -20.85
CA LYS A 51 -5.72 2.68 -21.13
C LYS A 51 -6.61 2.18 -19.98
N GLN A 52 -6.62 2.86 -18.84
CA GLN A 52 -7.31 2.42 -17.64
C GLN A 52 -8.67 3.10 -17.52
N LEU A 53 -9.71 2.31 -17.21
CA LEU A 53 -11.07 2.82 -17.09
C LEU A 53 -11.19 3.91 -16.01
N TRP A 54 -10.58 3.69 -14.85
CA TRP A 54 -10.59 4.67 -13.74
C TRP A 54 -9.99 6.02 -14.15
N ALA A 55 -8.94 6.03 -14.98
CA ALA A 55 -8.29 7.27 -15.41
C ALA A 55 -9.15 8.01 -16.44
N TYR A 56 -9.79 7.27 -17.34
CA TYR A 56 -10.75 7.83 -18.29
C TYR A 56 -11.94 8.49 -17.58
N GLU A 57 -12.52 7.82 -16.58
CA GLU A 57 -13.62 8.35 -15.77
C GLU A 57 -13.20 9.62 -15.02
N MET A 58 -11.99 9.63 -14.44
CA MET A 58 -11.45 10.82 -13.79
C MET A 58 -11.32 12.00 -14.75
N VAL A 59 -10.73 11.81 -15.93
CA VAL A 59 -10.59 12.88 -16.94
C VAL A 59 -11.96 13.40 -17.39
N ARG A 60 -12.94 12.51 -17.57
CA ARG A 60 -14.30 12.89 -17.98
C ARG A 60 -15.01 13.71 -16.91
N ASN A 61 -14.84 13.37 -15.64
CA ASN A 61 -15.59 13.96 -14.54
C ASN A 61 -14.90 15.18 -13.91
N LYS A 62 -13.61 15.38 -14.18
CA LYS A 62 -12.80 16.40 -13.52
C LYS A 62 -11.89 17.16 -14.50
N PRO A 63 -12.05 18.50 -14.64
CA PRO A 63 -11.25 19.29 -15.58
C PRO A 63 -9.78 19.47 -15.15
N ASN A 64 -9.46 19.19 -13.88
CA ASN A 64 -8.11 19.31 -13.31
C ASN A 64 -7.27 18.03 -13.45
N VAL A 65 -7.72 17.04 -14.23
CA VAL A 65 -6.99 15.79 -14.49
C VAL A 65 -6.38 15.82 -15.89
N THR A 66 -5.07 15.61 -15.99
CA THR A 66 -4.34 15.57 -17.26
C THR A 66 -3.56 14.28 -17.42
N ILE A 67 -3.66 13.67 -18.60
CA ILE A 67 -2.77 12.58 -19.01
C ILE A 67 -1.69 13.15 -19.92
N LEU A 68 -0.42 12.93 -19.57
CA LEU A 68 0.71 13.37 -20.37
C LEU A 68 0.76 12.67 -21.73
N LYS A 69 1.23 13.40 -22.74
CA LYS A 69 1.54 12.82 -24.05
C LYS A 69 2.89 12.12 -24.00
N PRO A 70 3.05 10.97 -24.71
CA PRO A 70 4.35 10.32 -24.87
C PRO A 70 5.41 11.29 -25.41
N GLY A 71 6.65 11.15 -24.96
CA GLY A 71 7.76 11.95 -25.45
C GLY A 71 9.05 11.81 -24.64
N GLY A 72 10.12 12.41 -25.15
CA GLY A 72 11.41 12.48 -24.47
C GLY A 72 11.48 13.56 -23.39
N PHE A 73 12.66 13.70 -22.79
CA PHE A 73 12.96 14.59 -21.66
C PHE A 73 12.45 16.04 -21.85
N PHE A 74 12.73 16.66 -23.00
CA PHE A 74 12.33 18.05 -23.26
C PHE A 74 10.82 18.20 -23.47
N SER A 75 10.17 17.21 -24.10
CA SER A 75 8.70 17.20 -24.24
C SER A 75 8.05 17.12 -22.87
N TYR A 76 8.51 16.19 -22.02
CA TYR A 76 8.02 16.04 -20.65
C TYR A 76 8.21 17.33 -19.84
N THR A 77 9.41 17.91 -19.87
CA THR A 77 9.71 19.18 -19.20
C THR A 77 8.76 20.31 -19.64
N ARG A 78 8.50 20.43 -20.95
CA ARG A 78 7.60 21.45 -21.51
C ARG A 78 6.16 21.24 -21.05
N GLN A 79 5.68 19.99 -21.06
CA GLN A 79 4.33 19.65 -20.62
C GLN A 79 4.14 19.97 -19.13
N VAL A 80 5.04 19.51 -18.25
CA VAL A 80 4.96 19.80 -16.81
C VAL A 80 5.05 21.30 -16.54
N ARG A 81 5.96 22.03 -17.23
CA ARG A 81 6.08 23.49 -17.08
C ARG A 81 4.81 24.22 -17.48
N LYS A 82 4.17 23.79 -18.58
CA LYS A 82 2.89 24.35 -19.05
C LYS A 82 1.81 24.13 -17.99
N LEU A 83 1.69 22.92 -17.47
CA LEU A 83 0.69 22.58 -16.45
C LEU A 83 0.90 23.37 -15.15
N LEU A 84 2.14 23.54 -14.68
CA LEU A 84 2.44 24.37 -13.51
C LEU A 84 1.96 25.81 -13.66
N LYS A 85 2.08 26.39 -14.87
CA LYS A 85 1.60 27.74 -15.19
C LYS A 85 0.08 27.80 -15.25
N GLU A 86 -0.55 26.91 -16.02
CA GLU A 86 -2.00 26.91 -16.25
C GLU A 86 -2.79 26.66 -14.96
N THR A 87 -2.29 25.77 -14.11
CA THR A 87 -2.90 25.45 -12.82
C THR A 87 -2.52 26.44 -11.71
N LYS A 88 -1.62 27.39 -12.00
CA LYS A 88 -1.04 28.31 -11.01
C LYS A 88 -0.56 27.55 -9.77
N SER A 89 0.18 26.46 -9.96
CA SER A 89 0.59 25.60 -8.84
C SER A 89 1.86 26.09 -8.18
N GLY A 90 1.81 26.38 -6.88
CA GLY A 90 2.99 26.73 -6.08
C GLY A 90 3.66 25.54 -5.42
N VAL A 91 3.00 24.38 -5.41
CA VAL A 91 3.58 23.11 -4.97
C VAL A 91 3.56 22.11 -6.12
N LEU A 92 4.69 21.45 -6.35
CA LEU A 92 4.83 20.28 -7.21
C LEU A 92 5.09 19.07 -6.32
N HIS A 93 4.11 18.19 -6.19
CA HIS A 93 4.23 16.95 -5.42
C HIS A 93 4.41 15.77 -6.37
N VAL A 94 5.56 15.09 -6.28
CA VAL A 94 5.90 13.98 -7.19
C VAL A 94 5.75 12.61 -6.54
N HIS A 95 5.19 11.64 -7.28
CA HIS A 95 5.01 10.25 -6.83
C HIS A 95 5.46 9.26 -7.90
N PHE A 96 6.17 8.20 -7.50
CA PHE A 96 6.60 7.08 -8.36
C PHE A 96 7.51 7.44 -9.55
N ILE A 97 7.83 8.71 -9.76
CA ILE A 97 8.53 9.15 -10.97
C ILE A 97 9.97 8.62 -11.05
N HIS A 98 10.36 8.18 -12.23
CA HIS A 98 11.72 7.75 -12.52
C HIS A 98 12.74 8.89 -12.46
N TYR A 99 14.01 8.55 -12.24
CA TYR A 99 15.09 9.54 -12.04
C TYR A 99 15.22 10.58 -13.17
N ARG A 100 15.08 10.16 -14.44
CA ARG A 100 15.09 11.09 -15.58
C ARG A 100 14.00 12.16 -15.46
N ASP A 101 12.80 11.74 -15.07
CA ASP A 101 11.61 12.58 -15.01
C ASP A 101 11.61 13.44 -13.73
N LYS A 102 12.30 13.01 -12.66
CA LYS A 102 12.66 13.84 -11.49
C LYS A 102 13.45 15.08 -11.92
N ILE A 103 14.49 14.91 -12.74
CA ILE A 103 15.29 16.05 -13.23
C ILE A 103 14.48 16.95 -14.17
N ALA A 104 13.67 16.37 -15.06
CA ALA A 104 12.81 17.11 -15.97
C ALA A 104 11.77 17.96 -15.22
N SER A 105 11.14 17.40 -14.19
CA SER A 105 10.15 18.08 -13.36
C SER A 105 10.76 19.17 -12.49
N LEU A 106 11.97 18.96 -11.95
CA LEU A 106 12.73 20.02 -11.27
C LEU A 106 13.03 21.19 -12.21
N LEU A 107 13.52 20.91 -13.42
CA LEU A 107 13.79 21.95 -14.41
C LEU A 107 12.50 22.71 -14.77
N ALA A 108 11.38 22.00 -14.95
CA ALA A 108 10.07 22.61 -15.18
C ALA A 108 9.66 23.55 -14.04
N ALA A 109 9.79 23.12 -12.78
CA ALA A 109 9.48 23.92 -11.60
C ALA A 109 10.34 25.20 -11.52
N ARG A 110 11.64 25.11 -11.80
CA ARG A 110 12.55 26.28 -11.73
C ARG A 110 12.38 27.28 -12.88
N THR A 111 11.80 26.84 -14.00
CA THR A 111 11.66 27.64 -15.24
C THR A 111 10.21 28.01 -15.59
N CYS A 112 9.24 27.68 -14.72
CA CYS A 112 7.83 27.98 -14.96
C CYS A 112 7.45 29.46 -14.75
N GLY A 113 8.36 30.31 -14.25
CA GLY A 113 8.15 31.75 -14.14
C GLY A 113 7.57 32.21 -12.80
N HIS A 114 7.24 31.29 -11.89
CA HIS A 114 6.85 31.59 -10.51
C HIS A 114 7.58 30.68 -9.51
N ARG A 115 7.37 30.89 -8.21
CA ARG A 115 8.02 30.07 -7.17
C ARG A 115 7.24 28.77 -7.01
N VAL A 116 7.94 27.64 -7.12
CA VAL A 116 7.36 26.30 -6.93
C VAL A 116 8.19 25.52 -5.91
N LYS A 117 7.51 25.02 -4.88
CA LYS A 117 8.04 24.11 -3.87
C LYS A 117 7.98 22.68 -4.36
N LEU A 118 9.07 21.93 -4.18
CA LEU A 118 9.16 20.54 -4.62
C LEU A 118 8.98 19.61 -3.41
N VAL A 119 7.91 18.81 -3.45
CA VAL A 119 7.63 17.75 -2.48
C VAL A 119 7.84 16.39 -3.16
N VAL A 120 8.66 15.53 -2.56
CA VAL A 120 8.96 14.20 -3.10
C VAL A 120 8.35 13.13 -2.20
N HIS A 121 7.41 12.36 -2.74
CA HIS A 121 6.80 11.24 -2.02
C HIS A 121 7.55 9.94 -2.29
N LEU A 122 8.03 9.28 -1.23
CA LEU A 122 8.67 7.98 -1.28
C LEU A 122 7.70 6.89 -0.83
N HIS A 123 7.39 5.99 -1.76
CA HIS A 123 6.52 4.82 -1.53
C HIS A 123 7.31 3.53 -1.30
N ASN A 124 8.63 3.59 -1.40
CA ASN A 124 9.59 2.53 -1.14
C ASN A 124 10.94 3.18 -0.78
N HIS A 125 11.89 2.39 -0.27
CA HIS A 125 13.26 2.83 -0.05
C HIS A 125 13.89 3.38 -1.34
N LEU A 126 14.55 4.54 -1.23
CA LEU A 126 15.38 5.06 -2.30
C LEU A 126 16.71 4.29 -2.30
N ILE A 127 17.07 3.69 -3.42
CA ILE A 127 18.37 3.02 -3.55
C ILE A 127 19.33 3.98 -4.26
N LEU A 128 20.28 4.53 -3.49
CA LEU A 128 21.37 5.32 -4.05
C LEU A 128 22.47 4.38 -4.62
N PRO A 129 23.08 4.71 -5.77
CA PRO A 129 24.24 3.99 -6.27
C PRO A 129 25.39 3.98 -5.25
N LYS A 130 26.01 2.82 -5.02
CA LYS A 130 27.15 2.69 -4.09
C LYS A 130 28.35 3.57 -4.49
N ALA A 131 28.57 3.74 -5.79
CA ALA A 131 29.66 4.58 -6.30
C ALA A 131 29.31 6.07 -6.17
N PHE A 132 30.13 6.82 -5.43
CA PHE A 132 29.90 8.24 -5.12
C PHE A 132 29.57 9.09 -6.35
N LEU A 133 30.37 9.00 -7.42
CA LEU A 133 30.17 9.77 -8.66
C LEU A 133 28.83 9.44 -9.34
N ARG A 134 28.34 8.20 -9.20
CA ARG A 134 27.03 7.79 -9.75
C ARG A 134 25.87 8.24 -8.87
N ALA A 135 26.10 8.46 -7.58
CA ALA A 135 25.10 8.98 -6.65
C ALA A 135 24.95 10.51 -6.71
N LEU A 136 25.98 11.24 -7.14
CA LEU A 136 25.99 12.72 -7.19
C LEU A 136 24.73 13.32 -7.84
N PRO A 137 24.25 12.85 -9.00
CA PRO A 137 23.07 13.44 -9.63
C PRO A 137 21.80 13.25 -8.80
N GLN A 138 21.64 12.10 -8.14
CA GLN A 138 20.54 11.83 -7.23
C GLN A 138 20.65 12.68 -5.96
N LYS A 139 21.83 12.75 -5.34
CA LYS A 139 22.08 13.61 -4.18
C LYS A 139 21.80 15.08 -4.47
N PHE A 140 22.18 15.55 -5.65
CA PHE A 140 21.84 16.90 -6.11
C PHE A 140 20.33 17.09 -6.18
N TYR A 141 19.59 16.16 -6.79
CA TYR A 141 18.14 16.24 -6.84
C TYR A 141 17.51 16.26 -5.44
N LEU A 142 17.97 15.40 -4.52
CA LEU A 142 17.49 15.36 -3.15
C LEU A 142 17.73 16.69 -2.42
N ALA A 143 18.90 17.30 -2.62
CA ALA A 143 19.21 18.60 -2.03
C ALA A 143 18.26 19.73 -2.52
N GLN A 144 17.72 19.61 -3.74
CA GLN A 144 16.80 20.59 -4.33
C GLN A 144 15.35 20.43 -3.89
N ALA A 145 14.97 19.31 -3.26
CA ALA A 145 13.63 19.12 -2.71
C ALA A 145 13.43 19.95 -1.44
N ASP A 146 12.24 20.53 -1.28
CA ASP A 146 11.87 21.32 -0.10
C ASP A 146 11.38 20.41 1.05
N ARG A 147 10.64 19.34 0.71
CA ARG A 147 10.13 18.31 1.64
C ARG A 147 10.11 16.92 1.02
N PHE A 148 10.20 15.91 1.89
CA PHE A 148 10.03 14.51 1.60
C PHE A 148 8.89 13.95 2.43
N VAL A 149 7.96 13.25 1.78
CA VAL A 149 6.90 12.51 2.45
C VAL A 149 7.20 11.03 2.29
N CYS A 150 7.36 10.31 3.39
CA CYS A 150 7.76 8.91 3.42
C CYS A 150 6.59 8.04 3.89
N CYS A 151 6.35 6.92 3.20
CA CYS A 151 5.21 6.04 3.48
C CYS A 151 5.34 5.18 4.76
N SER A 152 6.47 5.25 5.47
CA SER A 152 6.71 4.59 6.75
C SER A 152 7.87 5.23 7.51
N ALA A 153 7.97 4.95 8.81
CA ALA A 153 9.09 5.37 9.66
C ALA A 153 10.43 4.83 9.13
N SER A 154 10.49 3.56 8.78
CA SER A 154 11.69 2.93 8.21
C SER A 154 12.19 3.63 6.94
N VAL A 155 11.29 4.01 6.01
CA VAL A 155 11.69 4.75 4.80
C VAL A 155 12.25 6.14 5.15
N ALA A 156 11.69 6.81 6.15
CA ALA A 156 12.18 8.10 6.63
C ALA A 156 13.57 7.98 7.27
N GLU A 157 13.79 6.99 8.12
CA GLU A 157 15.07 6.73 8.78
C GLU A 157 16.19 6.46 7.77
N HIS A 158 15.93 5.60 6.78
CA HIS A 158 16.88 5.32 5.70
C HIS A 158 17.22 6.58 4.89
N LEU A 159 16.21 7.42 4.60
CA LEU A 159 16.44 8.66 3.86
C LEU A 159 17.30 9.66 4.66
N VAL A 160 17.10 9.73 5.97
CA VAL A 160 17.93 10.54 6.87
C VAL A 160 19.35 9.98 6.94
N ALA A 161 19.51 8.65 7.03
CA ALA A 161 20.81 7.99 6.99
C ALA A 161 21.57 8.24 5.68
N ASP A 162 20.85 8.39 4.55
CA ASP A 162 21.40 8.77 3.25
C ASP A 162 21.82 10.26 3.15
N GLY A 163 21.61 11.03 4.21
CA GLY A 163 22.08 12.41 4.37
C GLY A 163 21.03 13.49 4.11
N VAL A 164 19.74 13.13 3.98
CA VAL A 164 18.67 14.12 3.93
C VAL A 164 18.44 14.69 5.34
N PRO A 165 18.39 16.02 5.52
CA PRO A 165 18.13 16.61 6.83
C PRO A 165 16.77 16.17 7.39
N ALA A 166 16.73 15.67 8.62
CA ALA A 166 15.51 15.18 9.28
C ALA A 166 14.34 16.20 9.24
N LYS A 167 14.64 17.50 9.39
CA LYS A 167 13.65 18.59 9.28
C LYS A 167 12.94 18.71 7.92
N LYS A 168 13.43 18.02 6.88
CA LYS A 168 12.79 17.97 5.55
C LYS A 168 11.94 16.71 5.37
N VAL A 169 11.97 15.77 6.32
CA VAL A 169 11.35 14.45 6.20
C VAL A 169 10.12 14.40 7.08
N VAL A 170 9.00 14.02 6.49
CA VAL A 170 7.72 13.79 7.17
C VAL A 170 7.29 12.36 6.87
N VAL A 171 6.77 11.66 7.88
CA VAL A 171 6.16 10.34 7.71
C VAL A 171 4.66 10.52 7.49
N ALA A 172 4.15 10.03 6.38
CA ALA A 172 2.72 9.90 6.11
C ALA A 172 2.45 8.46 5.68
N GLU A 173 2.09 7.61 6.64
CA GLU A 173 1.83 6.20 6.39
C GLU A 173 0.69 5.98 5.40
N ASN A 174 0.78 4.91 4.61
CA ASN A 174 -0.21 4.64 3.58
C ASN A 174 -1.62 4.53 4.17
N ALA A 175 -2.58 5.18 3.50
CA ALA A 175 -3.98 5.10 3.90
C ALA A 175 -4.75 3.98 3.20
N ILE A 176 -5.85 3.59 3.84
CA ILE A 176 -6.77 2.56 3.38
C ILE A 176 -8.15 3.17 3.18
N ALA A 177 -8.72 2.92 2.01
CA ALA A 177 -10.10 3.23 1.69
C ALA A 177 -11.03 2.19 2.35
N PHE A 178 -11.17 2.26 3.68
CA PHE A 178 -11.88 1.27 4.48
C PHE A 178 -13.32 0.97 4.03
N ALA A 179 -14.05 1.96 3.51
CA ALA A 179 -15.43 1.80 3.05
C ALA A 179 -15.61 0.66 2.04
N ARG A 180 -14.59 0.35 1.22
CA ARG A 180 -14.66 -0.75 0.25
C ARG A 180 -14.68 -2.15 0.90
N LEU A 181 -14.36 -2.25 2.19
CA LEU A 181 -14.37 -3.49 2.98
C LEU A 181 -15.72 -3.69 3.69
N ASP A 182 -16.55 -2.65 3.71
CA ASP A 182 -17.93 -2.74 4.20
C ASP A 182 -18.83 -3.40 3.16
N GLU A 183 -18.48 -3.31 1.88
CA GLU A 183 -19.06 -4.11 0.81
C GLU A 183 -18.63 -5.58 0.95
N SER A 184 -19.57 -6.42 1.37
CA SER A 184 -19.36 -7.86 1.48
C SER A 184 -20.63 -8.63 1.19
N VAL A 185 -20.49 -9.76 0.52
CA VAL A 185 -21.52 -10.80 0.41
C VAL A 185 -21.16 -11.96 1.34
N PRO A 186 -22.13 -12.56 2.05
CA PRO A 186 -21.89 -13.80 2.77
C PRO A 186 -21.36 -14.87 1.81
N LEU A 187 -20.38 -15.65 2.27
CA LEU A 187 -19.83 -16.79 1.54
C LEU A 187 -20.03 -18.05 2.38
N THR A 188 -20.09 -19.18 1.69
CA THR A 188 -20.19 -20.51 2.29
C THR A 188 -18.99 -21.37 1.94
N HIS A 189 -18.73 -22.40 2.75
CA HIS A 189 -17.69 -23.39 2.46
C HIS A 189 -17.93 -24.06 1.11
N ALA A 190 -19.18 -24.41 0.79
CA ALA A 190 -19.56 -25.00 -0.49
C ALA A 190 -19.20 -24.11 -1.71
N GLU A 191 -19.50 -22.80 -1.66
CA GLU A 191 -19.17 -21.87 -2.75
C GLU A 191 -17.66 -21.73 -2.98
N LEU A 192 -16.86 -21.82 -1.91
CA LEU A 192 -15.40 -21.75 -1.99
C LEU A 192 -14.73 -23.12 -2.17
N GLY A 193 -15.53 -24.19 -2.18
CA GLY A 193 -15.08 -25.58 -2.24
C GLY A 193 -14.31 -26.06 -1.01
N LEU A 194 -14.44 -25.37 0.13
CA LEU A 194 -13.77 -25.72 1.38
C LEU A 194 -14.58 -26.78 2.16
N PRO A 195 -13.94 -27.56 3.06
CA PRO A 195 -14.66 -28.54 3.88
C PRO A 195 -15.64 -27.88 4.84
N GLU A 196 -16.87 -28.39 4.92
CA GLU A 196 -17.91 -27.87 5.80
C GLU A 196 -17.47 -27.88 7.27
N GLY A 197 -17.75 -26.80 7.99
CA GLY A 197 -17.43 -26.67 9.42
C GLY A 197 -15.94 -26.54 9.75
N ALA A 198 -15.05 -26.49 8.75
CA ALA A 198 -13.64 -26.21 8.96
C ALA A 198 -13.42 -24.72 9.27
N LYS A 199 -12.52 -24.43 10.22
CA LYS A 199 -11.98 -23.08 10.38
C LYS A 199 -11.22 -22.67 9.12
N THR A 200 -11.35 -21.43 8.68
CA THR A 200 -10.68 -20.94 7.46
C THR A 200 -9.55 -19.98 7.80
N ALA A 201 -8.33 -20.38 7.46
CA ALA A 201 -7.17 -19.50 7.40
C ALA A 201 -7.09 -18.84 6.01
N LEU A 202 -6.98 -17.52 5.96
CA LEU A 202 -6.93 -16.75 4.72
C LEU A 202 -5.54 -16.12 4.52
N ILE A 203 -5.01 -16.21 3.30
CA ILE A 203 -3.76 -15.53 2.92
C ILE A 203 -3.88 -14.92 1.52
N PHE A 204 -3.33 -13.71 1.34
CA PHE A 204 -3.21 -13.07 0.03
C PHE A 204 -1.80 -13.25 -0.52
N GLY A 205 -1.65 -14.21 -1.42
CA GLY A 205 -0.36 -14.76 -1.83
C GLY A 205 0.16 -14.29 -3.19
N PHE A 206 -0.03 -13.01 -3.57
CA PHE A 206 0.38 -12.51 -4.91
C PHE A 206 1.82 -12.89 -5.30
N ASP A 207 2.73 -12.89 -4.32
CA ASP A 207 4.08 -13.42 -4.44
C ASP A 207 4.21 -14.61 -3.47
N PHE A 208 4.29 -15.82 -4.03
CA PHE A 208 4.21 -17.08 -3.28
C PHE A 208 5.23 -17.15 -2.13
N TYR A 209 6.50 -16.90 -2.42
CA TYR A 209 7.57 -17.03 -1.43
C TYR A 209 7.68 -15.79 -0.55
N ARG A 210 7.57 -14.58 -1.13
CA ARG A 210 7.71 -13.35 -0.34
C ARG A 210 6.58 -13.20 0.69
N LYS A 211 5.35 -13.58 0.33
CA LYS A 211 4.17 -13.53 1.23
C LYS A 211 4.05 -14.73 2.16
N GLY A 212 4.94 -15.72 2.05
CA GLY A 212 4.97 -16.88 2.94
C GLY A 212 3.84 -17.88 2.72
N VAL A 213 3.40 -18.07 1.47
CA VAL A 213 2.37 -19.09 1.17
C VAL A 213 2.87 -20.50 1.49
N ASP A 214 4.15 -20.75 1.27
CA ASP A 214 4.82 -21.99 1.69
C ASP A 214 4.73 -22.21 3.21
N LEU A 215 4.97 -21.16 4.01
CA LEU A 215 4.86 -21.24 5.47
C LEU A 215 3.41 -21.49 5.91
N ALA A 216 2.44 -20.81 5.28
CA ALA A 216 1.02 -20.99 5.59
C ALA A 216 0.53 -22.41 5.29
N VAL A 217 0.95 -23.00 4.16
CA VAL A 217 0.64 -24.39 3.80
C VAL A 217 1.18 -25.35 4.84
N GLU A 218 2.46 -25.20 5.20
CA GLU A 218 3.13 -26.07 6.17
C GLU A 218 2.53 -25.94 7.58
N ALA A 219 2.23 -24.72 8.02
CA ALA A 219 1.60 -24.47 9.32
C ALA A 219 0.19 -25.11 9.41
N VAL A 220 -0.62 -24.97 8.36
CA VAL A 220 -1.96 -25.57 8.31
C VAL A 220 -1.87 -27.09 8.21
N ARG A 221 -0.89 -27.64 7.48
CA ARG A 221 -0.60 -29.08 7.44
C ARG A 221 -0.31 -29.62 8.85
N GLN A 222 0.60 -28.98 9.59
CA GLN A 222 0.93 -29.36 10.98
C GLN A 222 -0.30 -29.31 11.90
N LEU A 223 -1.12 -28.26 11.81
CA LEU A 223 -2.36 -28.14 12.60
C LEU A 223 -3.34 -29.29 12.34
N ARG A 224 -3.46 -29.73 11.08
CA ARG A 224 -4.35 -30.83 10.71
C ARG A 224 -3.78 -32.19 11.10
N GLU A 225 -2.54 -32.47 10.70
CA GLU A 225 -1.95 -33.82 10.80
C GLU A 225 -1.42 -34.14 12.19
N GLU A 226 -0.82 -33.16 12.87
CA GLU A 226 -0.16 -33.39 14.16
C GLU A 226 -1.06 -33.01 15.34
N ARG A 227 -1.98 -32.06 15.12
CA ARG A 227 -2.82 -31.50 16.20
C ARG A 227 -4.33 -31.76 16.02
N GLY A 228 -4.73 -32.43 14.94
CA GLY A 228 -6.11 -32.84 14.70
C GLY A 228 -7.11 -31.67 14.54
N ARG A 229 -6.65 -30.46 14.21
CA ARG A 229 -7.52 -29.28 14.06
C ARG A 229 -8.29 -29.36 12.74
N ASN A 230 -9.60 -29.10 12.77
CA ASN A 230 -10.40 -28.97 11.55
C ASN A 230 -10.23 -27.56 10.95
N ILE A 231 -9.17 -27.37 10.15
CA ILE A 231 -8.82 -26.07 9.54
C ILE A 231 -8.48 -26.23 8.06
N ALA A 232 -8.85 -25.26 7.23
CA ALA A 232 -8.56 -25.19 5.81
C ALA A 232 -7.86 -23.86 5.46
N LEU A 233 -7.10 -23.85 4.37
CA LEU A 233 -6.33 -22.72 3.87
C LEU A 233 -6.93 -22.20 2.56
N ALA A 234 -7.37 -20.94 2.58
CA ALA A 234 -7.77 -20.18 1.41
C ALA A 234 -6.63 -19.25 0.97
N VAL A 235 -6.07 -19.52 -0.22
CA VAL A 235 -4.97 -18.72 -0.82
C VAL A 235 -5.50 -17.90 -1.97
N VAL A 236 -5.58 -16.58 -1.81
CA VAL A 236 -6.01 -15.67 -2.87
C VAL A 236 -4.83 -15.30 -3.76
N LEU A 237 -4.97 -15.55 -5.07
CA LEU A 237 -3.92 -15.31 -6.07
C LEU A 237 -4.47 -14.47 -7.22
N SER A 238 -3.88 -13.31 -7.47
CA SER A 238 -4.22 -12.47 -8.64
C SER A 238 -3.40 -12.77 -9.88
N SER A 239 -2.34 -13.59 -9.77
CA SER A 239 -1.53 -14.05 -10.89
C SER A 239 -0.81 -15.37 -10.53
N ARG A 240 -0.16 -16.01 -11.51
CA ARG A 240 0.71 -17.18 -11.31
C ARG A 240 0.08 -18.38 -10.58
N ARG A 241 -1.24 -18.58 -10.73
CA ARG A 241 -1.99 -19.69 -10.09
C ARG A 241 -1.35 -21.06 -10.31
N ALA A 242 -1.03 -21.42 -11.55
CA ALA A 242 -0.43 -22.72 -11.87
C ALA A 242 0.99 -22.91 -11.31
N GLU A 243 1.73 -21.82 -11.10
CA GLU A 243 3.05 -21.87 -10.44
C GLU A 243 2.87 -22.12 -8.94
N ALA A 244 1.97 -21.37 -8.29
CA ALA A 244 1.65 -21.56 -6.88
C ALA A 244 1.10 -22.97 -6.61
N GLU A 245 0.18 -23.47 -7.43
CA GLU A 245 -0.37 -24.82 -7.32
C GLU A 245 0.73 -25.89 -7.35
N ARG A 246 1.64 -25.80 -8.32
CA ARG A 246 2.79 -26.71 -8.44
C ARG A 246 3.71 -26.63 -7.24
N ASN A 247 4.00 -25.43 -6.75
CA ASN A 247 4.86 -25.23 -5.58
C ASN A 247 4.23 -25.83 -4.32
N ILE A 248 2.91 -25.69 -4.15
CA ILE A 248 2.17 -26.30 -3.02
C ILE A 248 2.24 -27.82 -3.10
N LEU A 249 1.88 -28.40 -4.26
CA LEU A 249 1.91 -29.85 -4.48
C LEU A 249 3.31 -30.45 -4.25
N CYS A 250 4.34 -29.76 -4.74
CA CYS A 250 5.73 -30.14 -4.51
C CYS A 250 6.12 -30.06 -3.03
N LEU A 251 5.70 -29.00 -2.32
CA LEU A 251 5.98 -28.82 -0.90
C LEU A 251 5.37 -29.94 -0.03
N ILE A 252 4.13 -30.34 -0.32
CA ILE A 252 3.41 -31.37 0.46
C ILE A 252 3.58 -32.79 -0.10
N GLY A 253 4.27 -32.95 -1.23
CA GLY A 253 4.51 -34.25 -1.85
C GLY A 253 3.26 -34.96 -2.38
N LEU A 254 2.27 -34.20 -2.88
CA LEU A 254 1.00 -34.75 -3.42
C LEU A 254 0.85 -34.49 -4.91
N GLU A 255 0.11 -35.37 -5.60
CA GLU A 255 -0.19 -35.22 -7.04
C GLU A 255 -1.41 -34.32 -7.29
N GLN A 256 -2.32 -34.21 -6.32
CA GLN A 256 -3.56 -33.44 -6.41
C GLN A 256 -3.75 -32.55 -5.20
N MET A 257 -4.40 -31.40 -5.40
CA MET A 257 -4.61 -30.42 -4.34
C MET A 257 -5.55 -31.01 -3.28
N PRO A 258 -5.13 -31.09 -2.00
CA PRO A 258 -5.99 -31.64 -0.96
C PRO A 258 -7.21 -30.74 -0.74
N GLU A 259 -8.29 -31.31 -0.22
CA GLU A 259 -9.55 -30.59 -0.05
C GLU A 259 -9.47 -29.39 0.91
N TRP A 260 -8.52 -29.42 1.84
CA TRP A 260 -8.29 -28.37 2.82
C TRP A 260 -7.49 -27.18 2.27
N ILE A 261 -7.03 -27.21 1.01
CA ILE A 261 -6.41 -26.04 0.36
C ILE A 261 -7.27 -25.59 -0.82
N ARG A 262 -7.60 -24.30 -0.88
CA ARG A 262 -8.26 -23.70 -2.03
C ARG A 262 -7.53 -22.46 -2.52
N LEU A 263 -7.22 -22.47 -3.81
CA LEU A 263 -6.73 -21.29 -4.53
C LEU A 263 -7.94 -20.49 -5.02
N LEU A 264 -8.09 -19.27 -4.53
CA LEU A 264 -9.22 -18.39 -4.81
C LEU A 264 -8.83 -17.25 -5.76
N PRO A 265 -9.75 -16.79 -6.64
CA PRO A 265 -9.50 -15.64 -7.49
C PRO A 265 -9.56 -14.32 -6.70
N PRO A 266 -8.95 -13.23 -7.21
CA PRO A 266 -9.17 -11.90 -6.64
C PRO A 266 -10.63 -11.47 -6.86
N ARG A 267 -11.13 -10.58 -6.00
CA ARG A 267 -12.50 -10.04 -6.07
C ARG A 267 -12.53 -8.55 -5.74
N SER A 268 -13.51 -7.83 -6.25
CA SER A 268 -13.70 -6.40 -5.98
C SER A 268 -14.24 -6.15 -4.57
N ASP A 269 -15.12 -7.02 -4.10
CA ASP A 269 -15.76 -7.03 -2.78
C ASP A 269 -14.96 -7.89 -1.78
N VAL A 270 -13.67 -7.59 -1.66
CA VAL A 270 -12.70 -8.39 -0.88
C VAL A 270 -13.06 -8.51 0.60
N GLY A 271 -13.88 -7.59 1.13
CA GLY A 271 -14.46 -7.67 2.47
C GLY A 271 -15.17 -9.01 2.73
N SER A 272 -15.72 -9.63 1.69
CA SER A 272 -16.36 -10.95 1.77
C SER A 272 -15.38 -12.06 2.16
N TYR A 273 -14.14 -12.04 1.65
CA TYR A 273 -13.14 -13.04 2.04
C TYR A 273 -12.70 -12.83 3.48
N TYR A 274 -12.48 -11.58 3.89
CA TYR A 274 -12.11 -11.29 5.26
C TYR A 274 -13.20 -11.76 6.24
N ARG A 275 -14.46 -11.40 6.01
CA ARG A 275 -15.58 -11.79 6.89
C ARG A 275 -15.90 -13.28 6.90
N PHE A 276 -15.50 -14.00 5.85
CA PHE A 276 -15.63 -15.46 5.80
C PHE A 276 -14.54 -16.17 6.61
N ALA A 277 -13.34 -15.58 6.70
CA ALA A 277 -12.20 -16.20 7.34
C ALA A 277 -12.30 -16.16 8.88
N ASP A 278 -11.75 -17.18 9.53
CA ASP A 278 -11.59 -17.23 10.98
C ASP A 278 -10.26 -16.63 11.45
N VAL A 279 -9.24 -16.64 10.58
CA VAL A 279 -7.93 -16.03 10.85
C VAL A 279 -7.28 -15.59 9.54
N PHE A 280 -6.64 -14.43 9.53
CA PHE A 280 -5.83 -13.96 8.41
C PHE A 280 -4.34 -14.11 8.68
N LEU A 281 -3.60 -14.59 7.67
CA LEU A 281 -2.17 -14.87 7.76
C LEU A 281 -1.37 -13.87 6.92
N SER A 282 -0.38 -13.25 7.55
CA SER A 282 0.69 -12.48 6.89
C SER A 282 2.07 -12.97 7.34
N PRO A 283 2.46 -14.23 7.04
CA PRO A 283 3.77 -14.79 7.38
C PRO A 283 4.85 -14.31 6.39
N SER A 284 4.77 -13.04 5.99
CA SER A 284 5.65 -12.45 4.98
C SER A 284 7.10 -12.45 5.44
N ARG A 285 8.01 -12.64 4.49
CA ARG A 285 9.46 -12.49 4.70
C ARG A 285 9.91 -11.04 4.56
N GLU A 286 9.17 -10.27 3.75
CA GLU A 286 9.47 -8.87 3.46
C GLU A 286 8.16 -8.11 3.17
N GLU A 287 7.99 -6.95 3.79
CA GLU A 287 6.90 -5.99 3.54
C GLU A 287 7.43 -4.56 3.65
N GLY A 288 6.86 -3.64 2.87
CA GLY A 288 7.03 -2.20 3.08
C GLY A 288 5.87 -1.59 3.88
N PHE A 289 4.64 -1.94 3.49
CA PHE A 289 3.39 -1.66 4.22
C PHE A 289 2.38 -2.73 3.84
N CYS A 290 1.87 -3.49 4.81
CA CYS A 290 0.98 -4.61 4.53
C CYS A 290 -0.49 -4.18 4.52
N TYR A 291 -0.97 -3.69 3.38
CA TYR A 291 -2.39 -3.33 3.20
C TYR A 291 -3.33 -4.44 3.66
N ALA A 292 -3.06 -5.69 3.24
CA ALA A 292 -3.95 -6.81 3.52
C ALA A 292 -4.08 -7.14 5.01
N LEU A 293 -3.03 -6.89 5.81
CA LEU A 293 -3.03 -7.10 7.25
C LEU A 293 -3.87 -6.03 7.96
N VAL A 294 -3.73 -4.77 7.57
CA VAL A 294 -4.56 -3.68 8.14
C VAL A 294 -6.03 -3.84 7.73
N GLU A 295 -6.29 -4.28 6.50
CA GLU A 295 -7.64 -4.58 6.02
C GLU A 295 -8.29 -5.75 6.79
N ALA A 296 -7.50 -6.76 7.17
CA ALA A 296 -7.95 -7.85 8.04
C ALA A 296 -8.31 -7.33 9.44
N VAL A 297 -7.46 -6.50 10.05
CA VAL A 297 -7.75 -5.89 11.36
C VAL A 297 -9.02 -5.04 11.29
N TYR A 298 -9.19 -4.22 10.24
CA TYR A 298 -10.42 -3.44 10.02
C TYR A 298 -11.67 -4.33 9.90
N SER A 299 -11.51 -5.48 9.25
CA SER A 299 -12.58 -6.47 9.05
C SER A 299 -12.89 -7.27 10.31
N LYS A 300 -12.21 -6.99 11.43
CA LYS A 300 -12.40 -7.61 12.75
C LYS A 300 -12.21 -9.12 12.72
N ILE A 301 -11.18 -9.57 12.02
CA ILE A 301 -10.75 -10.97 12.09
C ILE A 301 -9.43 -11.08 12.85
N PRO A 302 -9.22 -12.16 13.62
CA PRO A 302 -7.92 -12.48 14.18
C PRO A 302 -6.84 -12.51 13.10
N VAL A 303 -5.65 -12.04 13.43
CA VAL A 303 -4.52 -11.95 12.50
C VAL A 303 -3.28 -12.62 13.09
N VAL A 304 -2.50 -13.27 12.23
CA VAL A 304 -1.17 -13.78 12.56
C VAL A 304 -0.17 -13.24 11.54
N ALA A 305 0.92 -12.65 12.01
CA ALA A 305 1.88 -11.93 11.18
C ALA A 305 3.32 -12.30 11.57
N SER A 306 4.24 -12.41 10.61
CA SER A 306 5.68 -12.47 10.92
C SER A 306 6.14 -11.26 11.75
N ALA A 307 7.02 -11.48 12.74
CA ALA A 307 7.62 -10.44 13.57
C ALA A 307 8.69 -9.58 12.85
N ILE A 308 8.41 -9.14 11.61
CA ILE A 308 9.24 -8.23 10.82
C ILE A 308 8.89 -6.76 11.11
N ASP A 309 9.84 -5.85 10.89
CA ASP A 309 9.72 -4.43 11.27
C ASP A 309 8.43 -3.78 10.73
N ALA A 310 8.18 -3.89 9.42
CA ALA A 310 7.01 -3.28 8.79
C ALA A 310 5.65 -3.80 9.31
N GLN A 311 5.61 -4.96 9.97
CA GLN A 311 4.39 -5.51 10.57
C GLN A 311 4.30 -5.18 12.07
N LYS A 312 5.43 -4.99 12.76
CA LYS A 312 5.49 -4.53 14.14
C LYS A 312 5.00 -3.09 14.30
N ASP A 313 5.19 -2.28 13.26
CA ASP A 313 4.69 -0.89 13.19
C ASP A 313 3.15 -0.81 13.34
N LEU A 314 2.41 -1.89 13.12
CA LEU A 314 0.94 -1.92 13.30
C LEU A 314 0.51 -2.03 14.78
N HIS A 315 1.45 -2.20 15.71
CA HIS A 315 1.17 -2.31 17.14
C HIS A 315 0.06 -3.34 17.45
N LEU A 316 0.18 -4.52 16.82
CA LEU A 316 -0.67 -5.67 17.13
C LEU A 316 -0.24 -6.26 18.50
N PRO A 317 -1.13 -7.00 19.18
CA PRO A 317 -0.75 -7.74 20.39
C PRO A 317 0.40 -8.72 20.11
N GLU A 318 1.27 -8.98 21.09
CA GLU A 318 2.44 -9.85 20.90
C GLU A 318 2.06 -11.26 20.41
N GLN A 319 0.92 -11.78 20.87
CA GLN A 319 0.37 -13.07 20.45
C GLN A 319 -0.10 -13.13 18.97
N ALA A 320 -0.16 -11.99 18.29
CA ALA A 320 -0.45 -11.94 16.85
C ALA A 320 0.81 -12.17 16.00
N PHE A 321 1.99 -12.28 16.63
CA PHE A 321 3.25 -12.43 15.91
C PHE A 321 3.79 -13.87 15.94
N CYS A 322 4.34 -14.31 14.81
CA CYS A 322 5.13 -15.53 14.70
C CYS A 322 6.58 -15.22 14.34
N VAL A 323 7.49 -16.16 14.61
CA VAL A 323 8.90 -16.05 14.21
C VAL A 323 9.00 -16.03 12.68
N PRO A 324 9.67 -15.03 12.07
CA PRO A 324 9.79 -14.95 10.62
C PRO A 324 10.46 -16.20 10.03
N GLY A 325 9.83 -16.81 9.03
CA GLY A 325 10.36 -18.01 8.36
C GLY A 325 10.10 -19.33 9.09
N ASP A 326 9.36 -19.33 10.20
CA ASP A 326 9.08 -20.51 11.00
C ASP A 326 7.59 -20.92 10.91
N ALA A 327 7.33 -22.03 10.22
CA ALA A 327 5.99 -22.56 10.04
C ALA A 327 5.40 -23.15 11.34
N SER A 328 6.22 -23.63 12.26
CA SER A 328 5.75 -24.19 13.53
C SER A 328 5.31 -23.06 14.48
N SER A 329 6.11 -22.00 14.58
CA SER A 329 5.71 -20.78 15.28
C SER A 329 4.45 -20.16 14.68
N LEU A 330 4.30 -20.20 13.35
CA LEU A 330 3.06 -19.78 12.68
C LEU A 330 1.87 -20.66 13.08
N ALA A 331 2.03 -21.99 13.11
CA ALA A 331 0.99 -22.92 13.55
C ALA A 331 0.54 -22.68 15.00
N ASP A 332 1.50 -22.42 15.90
CA ASP A 332 1.23 -22.07 17.30
C ASP A 332 0.40 -20.79 17.41
N ALA A 333 0.83 -19.73 16.72
CA ALA A 333 0.13 -18.46 16.72
C ALA A 333 -1.27 -18.56 16.10
N ILE A 334 -1.45 -19.36 15.04
CA ILE A 334 -2.78 -19.65 14.46
C ILE A 334 -3.68 -20.32 15.49
N SER A 335 -3.18 -21.36 16.16
CA SER A 335 -3.98 -22.06 17.17
C SER A 335 -4.40 -21.13 18.29
N LEU A 336 -3.44 -20.34 18.81
CA LEU A 336 -3.68 -19.39 19.87
C LEU A 336 -4.73 -18.33 19.47
N GLN A 337 -4.62 -17.74 18.28
CA GLN A 337 -5.59 -16.74 17.80
C GLN A 337 -6.99 -17.34 17.65
N LEU A 338 -7.11 -18.56 17.14
CA LEU A 338 -8.40 -19.25 17.04
C LEU A 338 -9.00 -19.55 18.41
N ASP A 339 -8.19 -19.94 19.39
CA ASP A 339 -8.67 -20.22 20.74
C ASP A 339 -9.09 -18.92 21.46
N LEU A 340 -8.26 -17.86 21.40
CA LEU A 340 -8.59 -16.54 21.94
C LEU A 340 -9.84 -15.93 21.30
N SER A 341 -10.08 -16.21 20.01
CA SER A 341 -11.27 -15.71 19.31
C SER A 341 -12.59 -16.16 19.94
N SER A 342 -12.56 -17.27 20.70
CA SER A 342 -13.72 -17.86 21.38
C SER A 342 -13.93 -17.33 22.81
N GLU A 343 -13.01 -16.51 23.33
CA GLU A 343 -13.06 -15.99 24.70
C GLU A 343 -13.97 -14.76 24.84
N GLN A 344 -14.49 -14.56 26.05
CA GLN A 344 -15.23 -13.34 26.40
C GLN A 344 -14.32 -12.12 26.26
N GLY A 345 -14.75 -11.11 25.51
CA GLY A 345 -13.98 -9.88 25.26
C GLY A 345 -13.20 -9.86 23.94
N SER A 346 -13.10 -10.99 23.23
CA SER A 346 -12.51 -11.06 21.88
C SER A 346 -13.11 -10.02 20.92
N GLU A 347 -14.44 -9.89 20.91
CA GLU A 347 -15.12 -8.90 20.07
C GLU A 347 -14.75 -7.45 20.44
N GLN A 348 -14.62 -7.15 21.74
CA GLN A 348 -14.20 -5.82 22.19
C GLN A 348 -12.76 -5.53 21.73
N ALA A 349 -11.83 -6.47 21.91
CA ALA A 349 -10.45 -6.31 21.46
C ALA A 349 -10.35 -6.10 19.94
N LEU A 350 -11.16 -6.82 19.15
CA LEU A 350 -11.23 -6.64 17.70
C LEU A 350 -11.83 -5.27 17.31
N ASN A 351 -12.83 -4.78 18.04
CA ASN A 351 -13.40 -3.45 17.81
C ASN A 351 -12.38 -2.34 18.16
N GLU A 352 -11.63 -2.47 19.25
CA GLU A 352 -10.56 -1.55 19.64
C GLU A 352 -9.43 -1.56 18.60
N ALA A 353 -9.00 -2.74 18.14
CA ALA A 353 -8.01 -2.86 17.08
C ALA A 353 -8.49 -2.21 15.76
N LYS A 354 -9.77 -2.43 15.39
CA LYS A 354 -10.39 -1.74 14.24
C LYS A 354 -10.33 -0.23 14.41
N GLN A 355 -10.71 0.31 15.56
CA GLN A 355 -10.70 1.75 15.80
C GLN A 355 -9.28 2.33 15.65
N ARG A 356 -8.27 1.68 16.23
CA ARG A 356 -6.86 2.11 16.10
C ARG A 356 -6.41 2.16 14.65
N VAL A 357 -6.70 1.13 13.84
CA VAL A 357 -6.28 1.15 12.43
C VAL A 357 -7.06 2.17 11.61
N VAL A 358 -8.32 2.46 11.96
CA VAL A 358 -9.09 3.54 11.33
C VAL A 358 -8.47 4.90 11.64
N GLU A 359 -8.14 5.15 12.90
CA GLU A 359 -7.52 6.40 13.32
C GLU A 359 -6.15 6.61 12.67
N ALA A 360 -5.31 5.56 12.64
CA ALA A 360 -3.95 5.63 12.09
C ALA A 360 -3.91 5.67 10.54
N TYR A 361 -4.73 4.87 9.86
CA TYR A 361 -4.60 4.60 8.42
C TYR A 361 -5.79 5.08 7.59
N SER A 362 -6.66 5.96 8.12
CA SER A 362 -7.73 6.54 7.31
C SER A 362 -7.21 7.46 6.21
N LEU A 363 -7.99 7.56 5.13
CA LEU A 363 -7.73 8.53 4.06
C LEU A 363 -7.66 9.97 4.59
N SER A 364 -8.44 10.30 5.64
CA SER A 364 -8.39 11.62 6.27
C SER A 364 -7.07 11.83 7.01
N ALA A 365 -6.65 10.89 7.86
CA ALA A 365 -5.41 11.01 8.63
C ALA A 365 -4.20 11.22 7.73
N TRP A 366 -4.09 10.44 6.63
CA TRP A 366 -3.05 10.66 5.63
C TRP A 366 -3.14 12.04 4.97
N ALA A 367 -4.35 12.45 4.57
CA ALA A 367 -4.55 13.75 3.95
C ALA A 367 -4.23 14.92 4.91
N ASP A 368 -4.51 14.77 6.21
CA ASP A 368 -4.18 15.73 7.27
C ASP A 368 -2.66 15.88 7.42
N THR A 369 -1.92 14.77 7.43
CA THR A 369 -0.45 14.81 7.47
C THR A 369 0.16 15.45 6.22
N VAL A 370 -0.38 15.11 5.04
CA VAL A 370 0.13 15.66 3.77
C VAL A 370 -0.21 17.14 3.63
N ILE A 371 -1.40 17.60 4.02
CA ILE A 371 -1.79 19.00 3.92
C ILE A 371 -0.99 19.87 4.90
N ALA A 372 -0.72 19.39 6.12
CA ALA A 372 0.16 20.05 7.08
C ALA A 372 1.57 20.27 6.51
N THR A 373 2.09 19.30 5.75
CA THR A 373 3.37 19.44 5.04
C THR A 373 3.36 20.62 4.05
N TYR A 374 2.21 20.90 3.42
CA TYR A 374 2.10 22.05 2.53
C TYR A 374 2.03 23.37 3.29
N HIS A 375 1.37 23.41 4.45
CA HIS A 375 1.29 24.63 5.28
C HIS A 375 2.66 25.08 5.78
N GLU A 376 3.55 24.14 6.11
CA GLU A 376 4.93 24.46 6.48
C GLU A 376 5.79 25.05 5.34
N LEU A 377 5.35 24.88 4.10
CA LEU A 377 6.11 25.27 2.90
C LEU A 377 5.73 26.65 2.37
N THR A 378 4.57 27.16 2.77
CA THR A 378 3.90 28.35 2.27
C THR A 378 3.93 29.45 3.30
#